data_AF-A0A1C5PNZ3-F1
#
_entry.id   AF-A0A1C5PNZ3-F1
#
_cell.length_a   1.000
_cell.length_b   1.000
_cell.length_c   1.000
_cell.angle_alpha   90.00
_cell.angle_beta   90.00
_cell.angle_gamma   90.00
#
_symmetry.space_group_name_H-M   'P 1'
#
loop_
_entity.id
_entity.type
_entity.pdbx_description
1 polymer ?
#
loop_
_entity_poly.entity_id
_entity_poly.type
_entity_poly.pdbx_seq_one_letter_code
_entity_poly.pdbx_strand_id
1 'polypeptide(L)'
;MIKYDRFWVTMKERGITQYDLYEHYQITRSLLDRLRKNKNVEIYTIDRLCSILHCEIEDIVEHIPEPDEMNEKTDTKNYTSSSKDDKNSL
;
A
#
# COMPACT_ATOMS: atom_id res chain seq x y z
N MET A 1 13.61 -0.60 5.36
CA MET A 1 13.00 0.64 4.78
C MET A 1 11.50 0.50 4.47
N ILE A 2 10.76 1.61 4.33
CA ILE A 2 9.38 1.61 3.78
C ILE A 2 9.43 1.72 2.25
N LYS A 3 8.59 0.95 1.54
CA LYS A 3 8.40 1.02 0.09
C LYS A 3 6.93 1.24 -0.27
N TYR A 4 6.71 1.82 -1.46
CA TYR A 4 5.38 2.05 -2.03
C TYR A 4 5.20 1.32 -3.38
N ASP A 5 5.85 0.18 -3.57
CA ASP A 5 5.71 -0.58 -4.83
C ASP A 5 4.27 -1.11 -5.00
N ARG A 6 3.63 -1.51 -3.89
CA ARG A 6 2.25 -2.00 -3.86
C ARG A 6 1.24 -0.96 -4.36
N PHE A 7 1.44 0.31 -4.04
CA PHE A 7 0.62 1.41 -4.55
C PHE A 7 0.43 1.37 -6.07
N TRP A 8 1.50 1.15 -6.84
CA TRP A 8 1.43 1.13 -8.31
C TRP A 8 0.71 -0.11 -8.84
N VAL A 9 0.82 -1.23 -8.12
CA VAL A 9 0.07 -2.47 -8.42
C VAL A 9 -1.41 -2.21 -8.16
N THR A 10 -1.78 -1.66 -7.02
CA THR A 10 -3.16 -1.35 -6.66
C THR A 10 -3.79 -0.35 -7.63
N MET A 11 -3.07 0.70 -8.04
CA MET A 11 -3.54 1.60 -9.10
C MET A 11 -3.94 0.86 -10.37
N LYS A 12 -3.11 -0.09 -10.82
CA LYS A 12 -3.38 -0.90 -12.01
C LYS A 12 -4.59 -1.81 -11.81
N GLU A 13 -4.70 -2.46 -10.65
CA GLU A 13 -5.83 -3.34 -10.32
C GLU A 13 -7.16 -2.59 -10.24
N ARG A 14 -7.13 -1.34 -9.76
CA ARG A 14 -8.30 -0.45 -9.67
C ARG A 14 -8.59 0.30 -10.97
N GLY A 15 -7.78 0.15 -12.01
CA GLY A 15 -7.93 0.84 -13.28
C GLY A 15 -7.71 2.36 -13.19
N ILE A 16 -6.99 2.82 -12.17
CA ILE A 16 -6.71 4.24 -11.94
C ILE A 16 -5.34 4.57 -12.51
N THR A 17 -5.30 5.54 -13.41
CA THR A 17 -4.06 6.02 -14.02
C THR A 17 -3.46 7.13 -13.17
N GLN A 18 -2.18 7.42 -13.40
CA GLN A 18 -1.54 8.58 -12.76
C GLN A 18 -2.17 9.90 -13.21
N TYR A 19 -2.72 9.95 -14.42
CA TYR A 19 -3.47 11.11 -14.91
C TYR A 19 -4.69 11.38 -14.03
N ASP A 20 -5.46 10.34 -13.72
CA ASP A 20 -6.63 10.46 -12.86
C ASP A 20 -6.26 11.03 -11.49
N LEU A 21 -5.12 10.61 -10.93
CA LEU A 21 -4.66 11.09 -9.63
C LEU A 21 -4.43 12.61 -9.61
N TYR A 22 -3.72 13.18 -10.58
CA TYR A 22 -3.47 14.63 -10.56
C TYR A 22 -4.60 15.47 -11.13
N GLU A 23 -5.39 14.94 -12.07
CA GLU A 23 -6.48 15.68 -12.71
C GLU A 23 -7.79 15.61 -11.90
N HIS A 24 -8.15 14.43 -11.41
CA HIS A 24 -9.46 14.18 -10.79
C HIS A 24 -9.39 14.14 -9.25
N TYR A 25 -8.27 13.65 -8.69
CA TYR A 25 -8.11 13.49 -7.25
C TYR A 25 -7.18 14.52 -6.59
N GLN A 26 -6.66 15.49 -7.36
CA GLN A 26 -5.80 16.57 -6.84
C GLN A 26 -4.59 16.02 -6.06
N ILE A 27 -4.05 14.89 -6.50
CA ILE A 27 -2.78 14.34 -6.02
C ILE A 27 -1.66 14.99 -6.81
N THR A 28 -0.80 15.71 -6.11
CA THR A 28 0.27 16.47 -6.77
C THR A 28 1.31 15.54 -7.40
N ARG A 29 1.89 15.97 -8.54
CA ARG A 29 3.00 15.24 -9.17
C ARG A 29 4.21 15.08 -8.25
N SER A 30 4.42 16.05 -7.35
CA SER A 30 5.47 16.01 -6.34
C SER A 30 5.24 14.90 -5.32
N LEU A 31 3.99 14.65 -4.90
CA LEU A 31 3.66 13.51 -4.04
C LEU A 31 3.90 12.18 -4.76
N LEU A 32 3.48 12.05 -6.01
CA LEU A 32 3.78 10.85 -6.81
C LEU A 32 5.30 10.61 -6.94
N ASP A 33 6.09 11.67 -7.11
CA ASP A 33 7.55 11.57 -7.17
C ASP A 33 8.18 11.15 -5.83
N ARG A 34 7.60 11.59 -4.70
CA ARG A 34 8.00 11.10 -3.37
C ARG A 34 7.75 9.61 -3.21
N LEU A 35 6.58 9.12 -3.63
CA LEU A 35 6.23 7.70 -3.59
C LEU A 35 7.20 6.87 -4.45
N ARG A 36 7.52 7.31 -5.68
CA ARG A 36 8.51 6.62 -6.55
C ARG A 36 9.90 6.52 -5.92
N LYS A 37 10.26 7.53 -5.14
CA LYS A 37 11.57 7.62 -4.47
C LYS A 37 11.56 7.04 -3.07
N ASN A 38 10.48 6.35 -2.67
CA ASN A 38 10.29 5.79 -1.33
C ASN A 38 10.61 6.80 -0.21
N LYS A 39 10.25 8.08 -0.44
CA LYS A 39 10.43 9.14 0.56
C LYS A 39 9.38 9.01 1.65
N ASN A 40 9.66 9.57 2.83
CA ASN A 40 8.67 9.64 3.90
C ASN A 40 7.41 10.36 3.39
N VAL A 41 6.23 9.83 3.70
CA VAL A 41 4.94 10.40 3.35
C VAL A 41 4.09 10.34 4.61
N GLU A 42 3.33 11.40 4.88
CA GLU A 42 2.51 11.47 6.07
C GLU A 42 1.39 10.42 6.03
N ILE A 43 1.05 9.86 7.18
CA ILE A 43 -0.01 8.84 7.29
C ILE A 43 -1.36 9.33 6.73
N TYR A 44 -1.67 10.62 6.91
CA TYR A 44 -2.85 11.26 6.33
C TYR A 44 -2.89 11.16 4.80
N THR A 45 -1.74 11.24 4.15
CA THR A 45 -1.68 11.09 2.70
C THR A 45 -1.97 9.64 2.28
N ILE A 46 -1.49 8.67 3.06
CA ILE A 46 -1.78 7.25 2.82
C ILE A 46 -3.27 6.97 2.98
N ASP A 47 -3.90 7.46 4.06
CA ASP A 47 -5.34 7.38 4.28
C ASP A 47 -6.16 7.95 3.10
N ARG A 48 -5.73 9.11 2.59
CA ARG A 48 -6.34 9.72 1.40
C ARG A 48 -6.19 8.84 0.16
N LEU A 49 -5.03 8.21 -0.05
CA LEU A 49 -4.82 7.27 -1.16
C LEU A 49 -5.67 6.01 -1.01
N CYS A 50 -5.77 5.45 0.20
CA CYS A 50 -6.66 4.33 0.51
C CYS A 50 -8.13 4.67 0.19
N SER A 51 -8.57 5.88 0.54
CA SER A 51 -9.92 6.37 0.23
C SER A 51 -10.18 6.50 -1.28
N ILE A 52 -9.19 6.99 -2.06
CA ILE A 52 -9.29 7.12 -3.52
C ILE A 52 -9.30 5.75 -4.21
N LEU A 53 -8.43 4.84 -3.76
CA LEU A 53 -8.21 3.54 -4.38
C LEU A 53 -9.13 2.45 -3.82
N HIS A 54 -9.92 2.76 -2.79
CA HIS A 54 -10.77 1.82 -2.05
C HIS A 54 -10.00 0.55 -1.63
N CYS A 55 -8.90 0.75 -0.91
CA CYS A 55 -7.98 -0.32 -0.49
C CYS A 55 -7.47 -0.11 0.93
N GLU A 56 -6.81 -1.13 1.49
CA GLU A 56 -6.23 -1.08 2.82
C GLU A 56 -4.82 -0.46 2.80
N ILE A 57 -4.29 -0.13 3.98
CA ILE A 57 -2.97 0.52 4.08
C ILE A 57 -1.84 -0.37 3.54
N GLU A 58 -1.95 -1.68 3.73
CA GLU A 58 -0.96 -2.65 3.26
C GLU A 58 -0.89 -2.67 1.74
N ASP A 59 -1.96 -2.32 1.04
CA ASP A 59 -1.98 -2.23 -0.43
C ASP A 59 -1.20 -1.02 -0.96
N ILE A 60 -0.86 -0.07 -0.09
CA ILE A 60 -0.09 1.12 -0.44
C ILE A 60 1.35 1.00 0.06
N VAL A 61 1.53 0.50 1.28
CA VAL A 61 2.77 0.58 2.04
C VAL A 61 3.29 -0.80 2.39
N GLU A 62 4.58 -1.02 2.19
CA GLU A 62 5.28 -2.23 2.60
C GLU A 62 6.51 -1.89 3.45
N HIS A 63 6.65 -2.54 4.59
CA HIS A 63 7.89 -2.47 5.38
C HIS A 63 8.83 -3.60 4.96
N ILE A 64 9.98 -3.22 4.42
CA ILE A 64 11.09 -4.12 4.12
C ILE A 64 12.04 -4.09 5.31
N PRO A 65 12.16 -5.17 6.10
CA PRO A 65 13.21 -5.23 7.12
C PRO A 65 14.57 -5.09 6.43
N GLU A 66 15.48 -4.31 7.01
CA GLU A 66 16.87 -4.41 6.59
C GLU A 66 17.34 -5.84 6.91
N PRO A 67 18.14 -6.47 6.06
CA PRO A 67 18.71 -7.76 6.40
C PRO A 67 19.56 -7.57 7.64
N ASP A 68 19.06 -8.03 8.78
CA ASP A 68 19.91 -8.30 9.92
C ASP A 68 21.01 -9.24 9.41
N GLU A 69 22.29 -8.91 9.61
CA GLU A 69 23.44 -9.73 9.18
C GLU A 69 23.45 -11.17 9.77
N MET A 70 22.36 -11.59 10.44
CA MET A 70 22.22 -12.86 11.14
C MET A 70 20.94 -13.65 10.87
N ASN A 71 20.11 -13.34 9.86
CA ASN A 71 18.96 -14.21 9.56
C ASN A 71 18.61 -14.31 8.06
N GLU A 72 19.47 -14.98 7.29
CA GLU A 72 19.00 -15.71 6.12
C GLU A 72 18.21 -16.95 6.57
N LYS A 73 16.88 -16.83 6.61
CA LYS A 73 15.88 -17.86 6.30
C LYS A 73 14.52 -17.42 6.83
N THR A 74 13.69 -16.84 5.97
CA THR A 74 12.27 -17.22 5.96
C THR A 74 11.74 -17.01 4.56
N ASP A 75 11.48 -18.14 3.92
CA ASP A 75 10.80 -18.29 2.66
C ASP A 75 9.44 -17.59 2.64
N THR A 76 9.16 -17.02 1.46
CA THR A 76 7.85 -16.69 0.92
C THR A 76 6.70 -17.63 1.34
N LYS A 77 5.54 -17.00 1.57
CA LYS A 77 4.16 -17.52 1.67
C LYS A 77 3.66 -17.70 3.10
N ASN A 78 2.75 -16.81 3.51
CA ASN A 78 1.40 -17.11 4.01
C ASN A 78 0.90 -16.02 4.98
N TYR A 79 0.16 -15.04 4.48
CA TYR A 79 -0.98 -14.52 5.23
C TYR A 79 -2.10 -14.17 4.26
N THR A 80 -2.80 -15.22 3.82
CA THR A 80 -4.15 -15.10 3.29
C THR A 80 -5.07 -15.78 4.29
N SER A 81 -6.20 -15.12 4.56
CA SER A 81 -7.40 -15.57 5.26
C SER A 81 -7.27 -15.67 6.80
N SER A 82 -8.23 -15.22 7.62
CA SER A 82 -9.63 -14.88 7.34
C SER A 82 -10.21 -14.10 8.52
N SER A 83 -10.83 -12.95 8.27
CA SER A 83 -12.03 -12.58 9.04
C SER A 83 -13.15 -13.49 8.58
N LYS A 84 -13.71 -14.26 9.51
CA LYS A 84 -15.10 -14.68 9.49
C LYS A 84 -15.63 -14.52 10.91
N ASP A 85 -16.24 -13.37 11.14
CA ASP A 85 -17.39 -13.30 12.03
C ASP A 85 -18.50 -14.17 11.41
N ASP A 86 -19.14 -15.04 12.20
CA ASP A 86 -20.57 -15.30 12.07
C ASP A 86 -21.12 -16.00 13.33
N LYS A 87 -22.26 -15.49 13.77
CA LYS A 87 -23.06 -15.83 14.96
C LYS A 87 -23.82 -17.16 14.78
N ASN A 88 -23.94 -17.96 15.85
CA ASN A 88 -25.19 -18.54 16.40
C ASN A 88 -24.84 -19.52 17.54
N SER A 89 -25.31 -19.35 18.77
CA SER A 89 -26.65 -19.73 19.28
C SER A 89 -26.94 -21.22 19.21
N LEU A 90 -26.62 -21.97 20.27
CA LEU A 90 -27.49 -22.87 21.05
C LEU A 90 -26.72 -23.51 22.20
#